data_AF-A0A498ED75-F1
#
_entry.id   AF-A0A498ED75-F1
#
_cell.length_a   1.000
_cell.length_b   1.000
_cell.length_c   1.000
_cell.angle_alpha   90.00
_cell.angle_beta   90.00
_cell.angle_gamma   90.00
#
_symmetry.space_group_name_H-M   'P 1'
#
loop_
_entity.id
_entity.type
_entity.pdbx_description
1 polymer ?
#
loop_
_entity_poly.entity_id
_entity_poly.type
_entity_poly.pdbx_seq_one_letter_code
_entity_poly.pdbx_strand_id
1 'polypeptide(L)' 'MTSEKGSLTSKAELNTELKGLFLRAYENGIDVEGAFECRNGVEYPDWDVIVTEVEKNEHTD' A
#
# COMPACT_ATOMS: atom_id res chain seq x y z
N MET A 1 -15.90 9.85 -19.44
CA MET A 1 -14.80 9.61 -20.39
C MET A 1 -13.63 9.02 -19.61
N THR A 2 -13.54 7.71 -19.52
CA THR A 2 -12.32 7.05 -19.07
C THR A 2 -11.33 7.14 -20.23
N SER A 3 -10.46 8.15 -20.21
CA SER A 3 -9.34 8.18 -21.14
C SER A 3 -8.64 6.83 -21.07
N GLU A 4 -8.36 6.23 -22.23
CA GLU A 4 -7.51 5.05 -22.35
C GLU A 4 -6.12 5.45 -21.86
N LYS A 5 -5.92 5.39 -20.54
CA LYS A 5 -4.63 5.60 -19.91
C LYS A 5 -3.78 4.44 -20.42
N GLY A 6 -2.79 4.77 -21.25
CA GLY A 6 -1.93 3.79 -21.90
C GLY A 6 -1.55 2.68 -20.93
N SER A 7 -1.70 1.44 -21.36
CA SER A 7 -1.44 0.28 -20.52
C SER A 7 -0.07 0.43 -19.87
N LEU A 8 -0.02 0.29 -18.54
CA LEU A 8 1.23 0.36 -17.79
C LEU A 8 2.05 -0.87 -18.19
N THR A 9 3.15 -0.65 -18.90
CA THR A 9 3.93 -1.75 -19.49
C THR A 9 5.05 -2.22 -18.58
N SER A 10 5.34 -1.48 -17.51
CA SER A 10 6.39 -1.82 -16.55
C SER A 10 5.90 -1.80 -15.10
N LYS A 11 6.59 -2.58 -14.28
CA LYS A 11 6.40 -2.61 -12.83
C LYS A 11 6.67 -1.24 -12.18
N ALA A 12 7.64 -0.49 -12.71
CA ALA A 12 7.99 0.83 -12.18
C ALA A 12 6.88 1.88 -12.44
N GLU A 13 6.31 1.87 -13.65
CA GLU A 13 5.16 2.72 -13.99
C GLU A 13 3.95 2.36 -13.12
N LEU A 14 3.66 1.06 -12.96
CA LEU A 14 2.58 0.59 -12.08
C LEU A 14 2.74 1.07 -10.65
N ASN A 15 3.93 0.91 -10.06
CA ASN A 15 4.19 1.34 -8.69
C ASN A 15 4.08 2.86 -8.53
N THR A 16 4.45 3.64 -9.54
CA THR A 16 4.35 5.10 -9.52
C THR A 16 2.89 5.55 -9.52
N GLU A 17 2.07 4.98 -10.41
CA GLU A 17 0.64 5.29 -10.47
C GLU A 17 -0.11 4.84 -9.21
N LEU A 18 0.22 3.68 -8.64
CA LEU A 18 -0.36 3.21 -7.38
C LEU A 18 -0.05 4.15 -6.21
N LYS A 19 1.18 4.62 -6.07
CA LYS A 19 1.54 5.63 -5.05
C LYS A 19 0.72 6.91 -5.21
N GLY A 20 0.58 7.39 -6.45
CA GLY A 20 -0.24 8.56 -6.74
C GLY A 20 -1.73 8.35 -6.47
N LEU A 21 -2.23 7.12 -6.58
CA LEU A 21 -3.61 6.76 -6.22
C LEU A 21 -3.81 6.76 -4.70
N PHE A 22 -2.92 6.13 -3.94
CA PHE A 22 -3.01 6.09 -2.48
C PHE A 22 -2.88 7.47 -1.83
N LEU A 23 -1.99 8.32 -2.35
CA LEU A 23 -1.89 9.70 -1.87
C LEU A 23 -3.22 10.45 -2.02
N ARG A 24 -3.87 10.30 -3.18
CA ARG A 24 -5.20 10.91 -3.42
C ARG A 24 -6.26 10.32 -2.51
N ALA A 25 -6.26 9.02 -2.25
CA ALA A 25 -7.21 8.41 -1.32
C ALA A 25 -7.06 9.00 0.08
N TYR A 26 -5.82 9.11 0.57
CA TYR A 26 -5.49 9.74 1.86
C TYR A 26 -5.96 11.21 1.92
N GLU A 27 -5.65 12.01 0.89
CA GLU A 27 -6.08 13.42 0.82
C GLU A 27 -7.60 13.59 0.83
N ASN A 28 -8.34 12.59 0.35
CA ASN A 28 -9.80 12.59 0.34
C ASN A 28 -10.43 11.87 1.54
N GLY A 29 -9.63 11.47 2.54
CA GLY A 29 -10.12 10.77 3.73
C GLY A 29 -10.74 9.40 3.43
N ILE A 30 -10.36 8.79 2.31
CA ILE A 30 -10.78 7.45 1.93
C ILE A 30 -9.81 6.47 2.59
N ASP A 31 -10.34 5.68 3.51
CA ASP A 31 -9.58 4.58 4.10
C ASP A 31 -9.34 3.49 3.05
N VAL A 32 -8.09 3.06 2.92
CA VAL A 32 -7.68 2.10 1.90
C VAL A 32 -7.49 0.75 2.57
N GLU A 33 -8.48 -0.12 2.41
CA GLU A 33 -8.41 -1.50 2.90
C GLU A 33 -7.75 -2.42 1.87
N GLY A 34 -6.79 -3.24 2.31
CA GLY A 34 -6.19 -4.29 1.49
C GLY A 34 -4.83 -4.77 1.99
N ALA A 35 -4.51 -6.04 1.73
CA ALA A 35 -3.20 -6.63 1.98
C ALA A 35 -2.46 -6.84 0.66
N PHE A 36 -1.18 -6.47 0.61
CA PHE A 36 -0.32 -6.78 -0.53
C PHE A 36 0.70 -7.85 -0.10
N GLU A 37 0.57 -9.06 -0.67
CA GLU A 37 1.58 -10.11 -0.53
C GLU A 37 2.86 -9.70 -1.26
N CYS A 38 3.86 -9.23 -0.51
CA CYS A 38 5.22 -9.09 -1.02
C CYS A 38 5.91 -10.47 -1.02
N ARG A 39 5.68 -11.27 -2.05
CA ARG A 39 6.46 -12.49 -2.26
C ARG A 39 7.86 -12.12 -2.73
N ASN A 40 8.87 -12.41 -1.92
CA ASN A 40 10.29 -12.13 -2.22
C ASN A 40 10.91 -13.19 -3.16
N GLY A 41 10.12 -13.81 -4.03
CA GLY A 41 10.59 -14.83 -4.96
C GLY A 41 10.86 -16.18 -4.29
N VAL A 42 10.95 -17.23 -5.11
CA VAL A 42 10.99 -18.65 -4.67
C VAL A 42 12.22 -18.99 -3.82
N GLU A 43 13.27 -18.17 -3.88
CA GLU A 43 14.52 -18.37 -3.12
C GLU A 43 14.48 -17.85 -1.69
N TYR A 44 13.48 -17.04 -1.32
CA TYR A 44 13.37 -16.44 0.01
C TYR A 44 12.02 -16.77 0.65
N PRO A 45 11.97 -17.04 1.97
CA PRO A 45 10.70 -17.30 2.64
C PRO A 45 9.77 -16.10 2.54
N ASP A 46 8.48 -16.36 2.29
CA ASP A 46 7.42 -15.35 2.32
C ASP A 46 7.34 -14.73 3.72
N TRP A 47 7.32 -13.40 3.81
CA TRP A 47 7.24 -12.67 5.07
C TRP A 47 5.91 -11.93 5.17
N ASP A 48 5.18 -12.20 6.25
CA ASP A 48 4.01 -11.44 6.65
C ASP A 48 4.44 -10.25 7.52
N VAL A 49 4.14 -9.04 7.06
CA VAL A 49 4.36 -7.82 7.84
C VAL A 49 3.04 -7.40 8.46
N ILE A 50 2.97 -7.45 9.79
CA ILE A 50 1.83 -6.96 10.57
C ILE A 50 2.18 -5.58 11.13
N VAL A 51 1.40 -4.57 10.77
CA VAL A 51 1.48 -3.23 11.36
C VAL A 51 0.32 -3.10 12.34
N THR A 52 0.62 -2.78 13.60
CA THR A 52 -0.39 -2.60 14.64
C THR A 52 -0.21 -1.23 15.28
N GLU A 53 -1.28 -0.46 15.32
CA GLU A 53 -1.34 0.79 16.07
C GLU A 53 -1.41 0.49 17.57
N VAL A 54 -0.61 1.18 18.37
CA VAL A 54 -0.59 1.05 19.83
C VAL A 54 -0.81 2.41 20.47
N GLU A 55 -1.70 2.45 21.46
CA GLU A 55 -1.92 3.63 22.29
C GLU A 55 -0.99 3.62 23.51
N LYS A 56 -0.48 4.81 23.86
CA LYS A 56 0.30 4.99 25.08
C LYS A 56 -0.64 4.88 26.29
N ASN A 57 -0.33 3.95 27.18
CA ASN A 57 -1.10 3.78 28.41
C ASN A 57 -0.74 4.94 29.36
N GLU A 58 -1.68 5.86 29.62
CA GLU A 58 -1.48 7.03 30.50
C GLU A 58 -1.55 6.65 32.01
N HIS A 59 -1.11 5.44 32.35
CA HIS A 59 -0.90 5.06 33.76
C HIS A 59 0.43 5.64 34.23
N THR A 60 0.32 6.75 34.95
CA THR A 60 1.40 7.33 35.75
C THR A 60 1.35 6.66 37.12
N ASP A 61 2.36 5.85 37.46
CA ASP A 61 2.67 5.48 38.85
C ASP A 61 3.23 6.68 39.63
#